data_AF-A0A959FX76-F1
#
_entry.id   AF-A0A959FX76-F1
#
_cell.length_a   1.000
_cell.length_b   1.000
_cell.length_c   1.000
_cell.angle_alpha   90.00
_cell.angle_beta   90.00
_cell.angle_gamma   90.00
#
_symmetry.space_group_name_H-M   'P 1'
#
loop_
_entity.id
_entity.type
_entity.pdbx_description
1 polymer ?
#
loop_
_entity_poly.entity_id
_entity_poly.type
_entity_poly.pdbx_seq_one_letter_code
_entity_poly.pdbx_strand_id
1 'polypeptide(L)'
;MKHQFRLLLFTFLIAAQTGFAQDKHFSQFFANPITLNPALSGAFDGRLRLAGIYRDQWRDQLSEPYVTFAGSLDMRVPVGKKGSNYKDALGVGVL
;
A
#
# COMPACT_ATOMS: atom_id res chain seq x y z
N MET A 1 30.79 -18.43 31.32
CA MET A 1 30.60 -18.09 29.88
C MET A 1 29.39 -18.78 29.25
N LYS A 2 29.22 -20.11 29.39
CA LYS A 2 28.09 -20.85 28.79
C LYS A 2 26.69 -20.37 29.26
N HIS A 3 26.54 -19.99 30.53
CA HIS A 3 25.28 -19.48 31.07
C HIS A 3 24.93 -18.08 30.57
N GLN A 4 25.93 -17.20 30.40
CA GLN A 4 25.75 -15.85 29.86
C GLN A 4 25.30 -15.90 28.38
N PHE A 5 25.86 -16.83 27.61
CA PHE A 5 25.45 -17.08 26.24
C PHE A 5 23.99 -17.57 26.13
N ARG A 6 23.58 -18.49 27.02
CA ARG A 6 22.18 -18.96 27.08
C ARG A 6 21.20 -17.83 27.42
N LEU A 7 21.60 -16.93 28.31
CA LEU A 7 20.79 -15.80 28.74
C LEU A 7 20.63 -14.78 27.61
N LEU A 8 21.71 -14.44 26.90
CA LEU A 8 21.67 -13.60 25.70
C LEU A 8 20.82 -14.20 24.58
N LEU A 9 20.95 -15.50 24.35
CA LEU A 9 20.15 -16.21 23.35
C LEU A 9 18.65 -16.18 23.69
N PHE A 10 18.31 -16.39 24.96
CA PHE A 10 16.92 -16.34 25.43
C PHE A 10 16.30 -14.95 25.27
N THR A 11 17.04 -13.89 25.62
CA THR A 11 16.58 -12.51 25.42
C THR A 11 16.38 -12.17 23.94
N PHE A 12 17.28 -12.62 23.06
CA PHE A 12 17.15 -12.41 21.62
C PHE A 12 15.91 -13.10 21.03
N LEU A 13 15.62 -14.32 21.47
CA LEU A 13 14.45 -15.08 21.00
C LEU A 13 13.11 -14.43 21.42
N ILE A 14 13.06 -13.81 22.61
CA ILE A 14 11.87 -13.07 23.06
C ILE A 14 11.68 -11.79 22.23
N ALA A 15 12.76 -11.05 21.95
CA ALA A 15 12.69 -9.83 21.15
C ALA A 15 12.30 -10.08 19.68
N ALA A 16 12.60 -11.25 19.13
CA ALA A 16 12.23 -11.62 17.77
C ALA A 16 10.71 -11.82 17.56
N GLN A 17 9.94 -12.02 18.64
CA GLN A 17 8.48 -12.25 18.58
C GLN A 17 7.68 -10.94 18.41
N THR A 18 8.28 -9.78 18.64
CA THR A 18 7.58 -8.47 18.66
C THR A 18 7.81 -7.63 17.40
N GLY A 19 8.21 -8.23 16.29
CA GLY A 19 8.44 -7.51 15.04
C GLY A 19 7.13 -7.07 14.38
N PHE A 20 6.91 -5.75 14.27
CA PHE A 20 5.96 -5.22 13.30
C PHE A 20 6.53 -5.48 11.89
N ALA A 21 5.78 -6.18 11.05
CA ALA A 21 6.18 -6.43 9.67
C ALA A 21 6.34 -5.10 8.91
N GLN A 22 7.22 -5.08 7.91
CA GLN A 22 7.34 -3.92 7.02
C GLN A 22 6.10 -3.77 6.15
N ASP A 23 5.72 -2.52 5.87
CA ASP A 23 4.66 -2.23 4.92
C ASP A 23 5.05 -2.69 3.51
N LYS A 24 4.04 -3.04 2.71
CA LYS A 24 4.23 -3.41 1.32
C LYS A 24 4.71 -2.18 0.53
N HIS A 25 5.97 -2.15 0.13
CA HIS A 25 6.51 -1.08 -0.69
C HIS A 25 6.46 -1.45 -2.19
N PHE A 26 5.76 -0.66 -2.99
CA PHE A 26 5.73 -0.81 -4.45
C PHE A 26 6.68 0.19 -5.12
N SER A 27 7.42 -0.24 -6.14
CA SER A 27 8.24 0.67 -6.97
C SER A 27 7.38 1.63 -7.78
N GLN A 28 6.19 1.17 -8.17
CA GLN A 28 5.17 1.94 -8.88
C GLN A 28 4.05 2.42 -7.95
N PHE A 29 4.39 2.94 -6.76
CA PHE A 29 3.39 3.44 -5.80
C PHE A 29 2.47 4.53 -6.39
N PHE A 30 2.97 5.32 -7.35
CA PHE A 30 2.21 6.34 -8.06
C PHE A 30 1.09 5.78 -8.96
N ALA A 31 1.14 4.48 -9.31
CA ALA A 31 0.11 3.84 -10.11
C ALA A 31 -1.20 3.60 -9.31
N ASN A 32 -1.13 3.67 -7.98
CA ASN A 32 -2.28 3.59 -7.09
C ASN A 32 -2.28 4.76 -6.08
N PRO A 33 -2.65 5.99 -6.49
CA PRO A 33 -2.49 7.19 -5.67
C PRO A 33 -3.20 7.16 -4.32
N ILE A 34 -4.29 6.40 -4.18
CA ILE A 34 -5.02 6.29 -2.92
C ILE A 34 -4.26 5.50 -1.85
N THR A 35 -3.28 4.66 -2.23
CA THR A 35 -2.34 4.05 -1.27
C THR A 35 -1.37 5.06 -0.66
N LEU A 36 -1.05 6.12 -1.40
CA LEU A 36 -0.13 7.16 -0.97
C LEU A 36 -0.85 8.17 -0.06
N ASN A 37 -2.04 8.59 -0.46
CA ASN A 37 -2.86 9.51 0.32
C ASN A 37 -4.36 9.31 -0.01
N PRO A 38 -5.20 9.01 1.00
CA PRO A 38 -6.65 8.89 0.82
C PRO A 38 -7.31 10.13 0.18
N ALA A 39 -6.75 11.33 0.37
CA ALA A 39 -7.22 12.58 -0.24
C ALA A 39 -7.08 12.61 -1.77
N LEU A 40 -6.32 11.68 -2.37
CA LEU A 40 -6.18 11.54 -3.82
C LEU A 40 -7.28 10.66 -4.45
N SER A 41 -8.23 10.16 -3.66
CA SER A 41 -9.43 9.47 -4.18
C SER A 41 -10.23 10.42 -5.06
N GLY A 42 -10.55 10.05 -6.30
CA GLY A 42 -11.28 10.93 -7.22
C GLY A 42 -10.45 12.10 -7.78
N ALA A 43 -9.18 12.24 -7.39
CA ALA A 43 -8.26 13.28 -7.86
C ALA A 43 -7.57 12.86 -9.17
N PHE A 44 -8.37 12.62 -10.21
CA PHE A 44 -7.92 12.30 -11.55
C PHE A 44 -8.92 12.83 -12.59
N ASP A 45 -8.50 12.85 -13.86
CA ASP A 45 -9.39 13.19 -14.96
C ASP A 45 -10.18 11.95 -15.39
N GLY A 46 -11.42 11.85 -14.92
CA GLY A 46 -12.29 10.71 -15.16
C GLY A 46 -13.37 10.57 -14.09
N ARG A 47 -14.18 9.51 -14.20
CA ARG A 47 -15.26 9.19 -13.25
C ARG A 47 -14.98 7.98 -12.39
N LEU A 48 -14.28 6.99 -12.95
CA LEU A 48 -13.96 5.72 -12.32
C LEU A 48 -12.51 5.37 -12.67
N ARG A 49 -11.72 5.00 -11.67
CA ARG A 49 -10.36 4.48 -11.84
C ARG A 49 -10.26 3.14 -11.12
N LEU A 50 -9.77 2.15 -11.85
CA LEU A 50 -9.35 0.85 -11.34
C LEU A 50 -7.83 0.79 -11.44
N ALA A 51 -7.14 0.42 -10.37
CA ALA A 51 -5.71 0.18 -10.41
C ALA A 51 -5.36 -1.18 -9.83
N GLY A 52 -4.32 -1.78 -10.37
CA GLY A 52 -3.76 -3.04 -9.90
C GLY A 52 -2.25 -2.98 -9.98
N ILE A 53 -1.58 -3.46 -8.94
CA ILE A 53 -0.12 -3.55 -8.89
C ILE A 53 0.25 -5.00 -8.62
N TYR A 54 1.10 -5.53 -9.50
CA TYR A 54 1.80 -6.79 -9.32
C TYR A 54 3.26 -6.49 -9.05
N ARG A 55 3.79 -7.04 -7.95
CA ARG A 55 5.20 -6.95 -7.62
C ARG A 55 5.75 -8.34 -7.37
N ASP A 56 6.87 -8.60 -7.99
CA ASP A 56 7.58 -9.87 -7.96
C ASP A 56 9.06 -9.59 -7.72
N GLN A 57 9.63 -10.25 -6.72
CA GLN A 57 10.98 -10.00 -6.26
C GLN A 57 11.74 -11.29 -6.05
N TRP A 58 13.04 -11.22 -6.35
CA TRP A 58 14.00 -12.31 -6.14
C TRP A 58 13.66 -13.60 -6.90
N ARG A 59 12.96 -13.47 -8.03
CA ARG A 59 12.52 -14.61 -8.85
C ARG A 59 13.67 -15.52 -9.26
N ASP A 60 14.84 -14.96 -9.53
CA ASP A 60 16.00 -15.71 -9.97
C ASP A 60 16.87 -16.23 -8.80
N GLN A 61 16.61 -15.78 -7.56
CA GLN A 61 17.43 -16.07 -6.39
C GLN A 61 16.74 -16.98 -5.35
N LEU A 62 15.42 -17.08 -5.38
CA LEU A 62 14.63 -17.89 -4.45
C LEU A 62 13.82 -18.93 -5.23
N SER A 63 13.71 -20.14 -4.67
CA SER A 63 12.83 -21.17 -5.23
C SER A 63 11.35 -20.77 -5.14
N GLU A 64 10.99 -20.01 -4.11
CA GLU A 64 9.68 -19.40 -3.90
C GLU A 64 9.83 -17.87 -3.83
N PRO A 65 9.60 -17.15 -4.93
CA PRO A 65 9.77 -15.70 -5.00
C PRO A 65 8.73 -14.94 -4.16
N TYR A 66 9.09 -13.74 -3.71
CA TYR A 66 8.16 -12.89 -2.97
C TYR A 66 7.22 -12.17 -3.94
N VAL A 67 5.97 -12.60 -3.96
CA VAL A 67 4.92 -12.01 -4.80
C VAL A 67 3.94 -11.21 -3.95
N THR A 68 3.74 -9.95 -4.32
CA THR A 68 2.82 -9.02 -3.65
C THR A 68 1.86 -8.38 -4.64
N PHE A 69 0.59 -8.34 -4.29
CA PHE A 69 -0.47 -7.68 -5.07
C PHE A 69 -1.07 -6.53 -4.28
N ALA A 70 -1.53 -5.51 -5.00
CA ALA A 70 -2.43 -4.47 -4.49
C ALA A 70 -3.48 -4.13 -5.55
N GLY A 71 -4.69 -3.81 -5.10
CA GLY A 71 -5.78 -3.30 -5.92
C GLY A 71 -6.19 -1.91 -5.44
N SER A 72 -6.94 -1.21 -6.27
CA SER A 72 -7.81 -0.14 -5.81
C SER A 72 -8.92 0.17 -6.79
N LEU A 73 -9.97 0.76 -6.25
CA LEU A 73 -11.07 1.34 -7.01
C LEU A 73 -11.36 2.72 -6.42
N ASP A 74 -11.37 3.75 -7.26
CA ASP A 74 -11.79 5.09 -6.83
C ASP A 74 -12.66 5.81 -7.87
N MET A 75 -13.55 6.65 -7.36
CA MET A 75 -14.61 7.32 -8.12
C MET A 75 -14.60 8.82 -7.83
N ARG A 76 -14.84 9.60 -8.90
CA ARG A 76 -15.05 11.05 -8.82
C ARG A 76 -16.54 11.35 -9.01
N VAL A 77 -17.18 11.80 -7.94
CA VAL A 77 -18.60 12.18 -7.93
C VAL A 77 -18.70 13.71 -8.05
N PRO A 78 -19.19 14.27 -9.17
CA PRO A 78 -19.38 15.72 -9.27
C PRO A 78 -20.47 16.18 -8.31
N VAL A 79 -20.17 17.18 -7.49
CA VAL A 79 -21.10 17.78 -6.52
C VAL A 79 -21.38 19.26 -6.79
N GLY A 80 -20.67 19.85 -7.76
CA GLY A 80 -20.86 21.25 -8.15
C GLY A 80 -22.28 21.55 -8.67
N LYS A 81 -22.75 22.78 -8.42
CA LYS A 81 -24.03 23.26 -8.95
C LYS A 81 -24.01 23.32 -10.48
N LYS A 82 -25.08 22.82 -11.11
CA LYS A 82 -25.29 22.88 -12.56
C LYS A 82 -25.29 24.36 -13.01
N GLY A 83 -24.32 24.75 -13.85
CA GLY A 83 -24.13 26.14 -14.31
C GLY A 83 -23.06 26.95 -13.56
N SER A 84 -22.39 26.37 -12.56
CA SER A 84 -21.22 26.97 -11.92
C SER A 84 -19.95 26.79 -12.77
N ASN A 85 -19.04 27.77 -12.72
CA ASN A 85 -17.70 27.64 -13.29
C ASN A 85 -16.78 26.72 -12.44
N TYR A 86 -17.17 26.44 -11.19
CA TYR A 86 -16.41 25.58 -10.28
C TYR A 86 -16.79 24.11 -10.49
N LYS A 87 -15.78 23.26 -10.71
CA LYS A 87 -15.92 21.82 -10.96
C LYS A 87 -15.73 21.01 -9.67
N ASP A 88 -16.54 21.30 -8.67
CA ASP A 88 -16.47 20.64 -7.37
C ASP A 88 -16.83 19.16 -7.50
N ALA A 89 -16.02 18.30 -6.86
CA ALA A 89 -16.23 16.87 -6.86
C ALA A 89 -15.83 16.27 -5.51
N LEU A 90 -16.53 15.22 -5.13
CA LEU A 90 -16.23 14.37 -3.98
C LEU A 90 -15.61 13.06 -4.48
N GLY A 91 -14.52 12.65 -3.85
CA GLY A 91 -13.83 11.41 -4.14
C GLY A 91 -14.20 10.31 -3.15
N VAL A 92 -14.43 9.09 -3.64
CA VAL A 92 -14.60 7.90 -2.81
C VAL A 92 -13.72 6.80 -3.37
N GLY A 93 -12.99 6.08 -2.53
CA GLY A 93 -12.11 5.01 -2.97
C GLY A 93 -11.90 3.92 -1.93
N VAL A 94 -11.50 2.75 -2.40
CA VAL A 94 -11.17 1.55 -1.62
C VAL A 94 -9.91 0.89 -2.17
N LEU A 95 -9.09 0.33 -1.26
CA LEU A 95 -7.86 -0.41 -1.51
C LEU A 95 -8.11 -1.92 -1.51
#